data_AF-A0A959S1L4-F1
#
_entry.id   AF-A0A959S1L4-F1
#
_cell.length_a   1.000
_cell.length_b   1.000
_cell.length_c   1.000
_cell.angle_alpha   90.00
_cell.angle_beta   90.00
_cell.angle_gamma   90.00
#
_symmetry.space_group_name_H-M   'P 1'
#
loop_
_entity.id
_entity.type
_entity.pdbx_description
1 polymer ?
#
loop_
_entity_poly.entity_id
_entity_poly.type
_entity_poly.pdbx_seq_one_letter_code
_entity_poly.pdbx_strand_id
1 'polypeptide(L)'
;MKYVRPYKKRFFFTFFLTICLAALSPLRPLLIQYTFDNYIVIPDANGLFMMTLIIIGVLLLESITYYFYTYSANWLGQTVIKDLRLQLYQHINRLKLQFFDRTAIGTLVTRVVSDIETIADIFSNGVLVIFGDILKLVTVIAVMFYVDW
;
A
#
# COMPACT_ATOMS: atom_id res chain seq x y z
N MET A 1 -6.91 11.74 -20.03
CA MET A 1 -6.33 10.42 -19.64
C MET A 1 -4.84 10.24 -20.03
N LYS A 2 -4.01 11.29 -20.10
CA LYS A 2 -2.60 11.20 -20.53
C LYS A 2 -1.57 11.16 -19.38
N TYR A 3 -2.02 11.30 -18.13
CA TYR A 3 -1.16 11.41 -16.93
C TYR A 3 -0.83 10.07 -16.22
N VAL A 4 -1.57 8.99 -16.50
CA VAL A 4 -1.36 7.66 -15.85
C VAL A 4 -0.41 6.76 -16.68
N ARG A 5 -0.06 7.17 -17.89
CA ARG A 5 0.66 6.35 -18.88
C ARG A 5 2.09 5.93 -18.48
N PRO A 6 2.91 6.77 -17.79
CA PRO A 6 4.26 6.35 -17.40
C PRO A 6 4.31 5.47 -16.12
N TYR A 7 3.24 5.41 -15.33
CA TYR A 7 3.23 4.71 -14.03
C TYR A 7 2.64 3.30 -14.05
N LYS A 8 2.10 2.84 -15.19
CA LYS A 8 1.38 1.55 -15.29
C LYS A 8 2.17 0.34 -14.79
N LYS A 9 3.47 0.27 -15.07
CA LYS A 9 4.31 -0.87 -14.65
C LYS A 9 4.48 -0.93 -13.13
N ARG A 10 4.69 0.22 -12.48
CA ARG A 10 4.88 0.29 -11.03
C ARG A 10 3.55 0.21 -10.27
N PHE A 11 2.50 0.80 -10.81
CA PHE A 11 1.14 0.61 -10.30
C PHE A 11 0.74 -0.88 -10.33
N PHE A 12 1.02 -1.59 -11.42
CA PHE A 12 0.77 -3.02 -11.52
C PHE A 12 1.63 -3.83 -10.54
N PHE A 13 2.89 -3.43 -10.32
CA PHE A 13 3.76 -4.06 -9.32
C PHE A 13 3.25 -3.89 -7.89
N THR A 14 2.84 -2.67 -7.51
CA THR A 14 2.23 -2.40 -6.19
C THR A 14 0.92 -3.18 -6.03
N PHE A 15 0.08 -3.22 -7.07
CA PHE A 15 -1.16 -3.97 -7.07
C PHE A 15 -0.93 -5.49 -6.95
N PHE A 16 0.10 -6.02 -7.62
CA PHE A 16 0.51 -7.41 -7.49
C PHE A 16 0.97 -7.73 -6.05
N LEU A 17 1.78 -6.86 -5.45
CA LEU A 17 2.18 -6.98 -4.03
C LEU A 17 0.98 -6.97 -3.09
N THR A 18 -0.04 -6.13 -3.36
CA THR A 18 -1.29 -6.09 -2.60
C THR A 18 -2.03 -7.42 -2.65
N ILE A 19 -2.18 -8.02 -3.83
CA ILE A 19 -2.82 -9.33 -4.00
C ILE A 19 -2.03 -10.41 -3.24
N CYS A 20 -0.70 -10.38 -3.34
CA CYS A 20 0.16 -11.34 -2.64
C CYS A 20 -0.01 -11.24 -1.12
N LEU A 21 -0.02 -10.02 -0.56
CA LEU A 21 -0.28 -9.77 0.86
C LEU A 21 -1.66 -10.25 1.30
N ALA A 22 -2.68 -10.06 0.46
CA ALA A 22 -4.02 -10.53 0.78
C ALA A 22 -4.18 -12.06 0.69
N ALA A 23 -3.38 -12.74 -0.12
CA ALA A 23 -3.31 -14.20 -0.12
C ALA A 23 -2.54 -14.74 1.10
N LEU A 24 -1.56 -13.99 1.62
CA LEU A 24 -0.80 -14.31 2.83
C LEU A 24 -1.58 -14.04 4.12
N SER A 25 -2.54 -13.10 4.11
CA SER A 25 -3.26 -12.71 5.33
C SER A 25 -4.04 -13.83 6.04
N PRO A 26 -4.69 -14.79 5.36
CA PRO A 26 -5.37 -15.92 6.02
C PRO A 26 -4.39 -17.02 6.46
N LEU A 27 -3.15 -17.01 5.96
CA LEU A 27 -2.16 -18.03 6.26
C LEU A 27 -1.78 -18.00 7.74
N ARG A 28 -1.76 -16.81 8.36
CA ARG A 28 -1.51 -16.63 9.79
C ARG A 28 -2.57 -17.30 10.69
N PRO A 29 -3.89 -16.99 10.58
CA PRO A 29 -4.90 -17.66 11.40
C PRO A 29 -4.96 -19.17 11.16
N LEU A 30 -4.77 -19.64 9.92
CA LEU A 30 -4.73 -21.08 9.60
C LEU A 30 -3.58 -21.81 10.29
N LEU A 31 -2.37 -21.23 10.29
CA LEU A 31 -1.23 -21.83 10.99
C LEU A 31 -1.46 -21.86 12.50
N ILE A 32 -2.06 -20.80 13.06
CA ILE A 32 -2.41 -20.77 14.49
C ILE A 32 -3.42 -21.87 14.81
N GLN A 33 -4.52 -21.98 14.06
CA GLN A 33 -5.52 -23.03 14.24
C GLN A 33 -4.89 -24.43 14.16
N TYR A 34 -4.11 -24.72 13.11
CA TYR A 34 -3.43 -26.01 12.96
C TYR A 34 -2.47 -26.30 14.12
N THR A 35 -1.79 -25.27 14.64
CA THR A 35 -0.89 -25.41 15.79
C THR A 35 -1.66 -25.79 17.05
N PHE A 36 -2.78 -25.11 17.30
CA PHE A 36 -3.64 -25.40 18.43
C PHE A 36 -4.19 -26.82 18.37
N ASP A 37 -4.78 -27.21 17.24
CA ASP A 37 -5.48 -28.49 17.10
C ASP A 37 -4.54 -29.70 17.17
N ASN A 38 -3.30 -29.59 16.65
CA ASN A 38 -2.39 -30.73 16.53
C ASN A 38 -1.30 -30.81 17.60
N TYR A 39 -0.86 -29.68 18.17
CA TYR A 39 0.32 -29.65 19.06
C TYR A 39 0.05 -29.11 20.45
N ILE A 40 -1.10 -28.43 20.66
CA ILE A 40 -1.52 -27.94 21.98
C ILE A 40 -2.56 -28.88 22.58
N VAL A 41 -3.55 -29.33 21.80
CA VAL A 41 -4.54 -30.31 22.25
C VAL A 41 -3.91 -31.70 22.44
N ILE A 42 -2.99 -32.09 21.55
CA ILE A 42 -2.15 -33.28 21.69
C ILE A 42 -0.73 -32.80 22.05
N PRO A 43 -0.25 -32.96 23.29
CA PRO A 43 1.02 -32.36 23.71
C PRO A 43 2.22 -32.99 22.98
N ASP A 44 2.78 -32.28 22.00
CA ASP A 44 4.05 -32.61 21.36
C ASP A 44 4.95 -31.36 21.35
N ALA A 45 5.92 -31.33 22.26
CA ALA A 45 6.84 -30.22 22.43
C ALA A 45 7.74 -29.99 21.19
N ASN A 46 8.07 -31.05 20.45
CA ASN A 46 8.94 -30.93 19.28
C ASN A 46 8.16 -30.38 18.08
N GLY A 47 6.95 -30.88 17.86
CA GLY A 47 6.02 -30.35 16.86
C GLY A 47 5.68 -28.88 17.11
N LEU A 48 5.42 -28.51 18.36
CA LEU A 48 5.16 -27.12 18.75
C LEU A 48 6.34 -26.19 18.47
N PHE A 49 7.58 -26.63 18.77
CA PHE A 49 8.78 -25.85 18.49
C PHE A 49 8.99 -25.62 16.99
N MET A 50 8.83 -26.68 16.18
CA MET A 50 8.96 -26.59 14.72
C MET A 50 7.90 -25.67 14.11
N MET A 51 6.65 -25.78 14.57
CA MET A 51 5.56 -24.95 14.09
C MET A 51 5.72 -23.47 14.49
N THR A 52 6.25 -23.21 15.69
CA THR A 52 6.61 -21.85 16.13
C THR A 52 7.66 -21.24 15.20
N LEU A 53 8.67 -22.02 14.80
CA LEU A 53 9.71 -21.58 13.86
C LEU A 53 9.14 -21.28 12.46
N ILE A 54 8.18 -22.07 11.99
CA ILE A 54 7.43 -21.81 10.74
C ILE A 54 6.65 -20.51 10.83
N ILE A 55 5.91 -20.27 11.93
CA ILE A 55 5.15 -19.03 12.14
C ILE A 55 6.08 -17.82 12.13
N ILE A 56 7.23 -17.90 12.79
CA ILE A 56 8.25 -16.84 12.76
C ILE A 56 8.73 -16.60 11.32
N GLY A 57 8.99 -17.66 10.55
CA GLY A 57 9.38 -17.55 9.14
C GLY A 57 8.33 -16.87 8.28
N VAL A 58 7.05 -17.20 8.48
CA VAL A 58 5.92 -16.56 7.78
C VAL A 58 5.78 -15.09 8.17
N LEU A 59 5.92 -14.74 9.46
CA LEU A 59 5.90 -13.35 9.92
C LEU A 59 7.04 -12.53 9.31
N LEU A 60 8.23 -13.10 9.17
CA LEU A 60 9.35 -12.44 8.50
C LEU A 60 9.05 -12.22 7.01
N LEU A 61 8.52 -13.23 6.31
CA LEU A 61 8.13 -13.12 4.90
C LEU A 61 7.05 -12.05 4.70
N GLU A 62 6.01 -12.05 5.56
CA GLU A 62 4.92 -11.08 5.54
C GLU A 62 5.47 -9.67 5.76
N SER A 63 6.32 -9.47 6.76
CA SER A 63 6.95 -8.18 7.07
C SER A 63 7.81 -7.65 5.92
N ILE A 64 8.63 -8.51 5.30
CA ILE A 64 9.44 -8.14 4.14
C ILE A 64 8.54 -7.72 2.97
N THR A 65 7.49 -8.50 2.69
CA THR A 65 6.53 -8.19 1.62
C THR A 65 5.81 -6.87 1.89
N TYR A 66 5.40 -6.64 3.14
CA TYR A 66 4.75 -5.41 3.58
C TYR A 66 5.66 -4.19 3.46
N TYR A 67 6.96 -4.36 3.75
CA TYR A 67 7.98 -3.33 3.55
C TYR A 67 8.08 -2.95 2.06
N PHE A 68 8.20 -3.94 1.16
CA PHE A 68 8.26 -3.67 -0.29
C PHE A 68 6.98 -3.02 -0.83
N TYR A 69 5.82 -3.44 -0.33
CA TYR A 69 4.54 -2.80 -0.64
C TYR A 69 4.54 -1.33 -0.23
N THR A 70 4.86 -1.05 1.04
CA THR A 70 4.88 0.30 1.61
C THR A 70 5.88 1.19 0.90
N TYR A 71 7.08 0.69 0.62
CA TYR A 71 8.10 1.41 -0.13
C TYR A 71 7.63 1.75 -1.55
N SER A 72 7.05 0.79 -2.26
CA SER A 72 6.55 0.98 -3.63
C SER A 72 5.39 1.98 -3.67
N ALA A 73 4.47 1.91 -2.70
CA ALA A 73 3.34 2.82 -2.56
C ALA A 73 3.80 4.26 -2.27
N ASN A 74 4.73 4.44 -1.33
CA ASN A 74 5.28 5.77 -1.01
C ASN A 74 6.07 6.35 -2.17
N TRP A 75 6.93 5.55 -2.80
CA TRP A 75 7.69 5.97 -3.97
C TRP A 75 6.77 6.44 -5.10
N LEU A 76 5.66 5.74 -5.33
CA LEU A 76 4.68 6.11 -6.34
C LEU A 76 4.07 7.49 -6.08
N GLY A 77 3.61 7.78 -4.85
CA GLY A 77 3.08 9.10 -4.52
C GLY A 77 4.12 10.20 -4.62
N GLN A 78 5.33 9.97 -4.10
CA GLN A 78 6.42 10.94 -4.21
C GLN A 78 6.77 11.28 -5.66
N THR A 79 6.70 10.30 -6.57
CA THR A 79 6.94 10.55 -7.99
C THR A 79 5.80 11.33 -8.64
N VAL A 80 4.55 11.06 -8.25
CA VAL A 80 3.37 11.85 -8.66
C VAL A 80 3.50 13.31 -8.17
N ILE A 81 3.91 13.53 -6.91
CA ILE A 81 4.17 14.89 -6.37
C ILE A 81 5.22 15.60 -7.20
N LYS A 82 6.34 14.94 -7.49
CA LYS A 82 7.43 15.51 -8.28
C LYS A 82 6.95 15.97 -9.65
N ASP A 83 6.18 15.14 -10.36
CA ASP A 83 5.64 15.48 -11.68
C ASP A 83 4.64 16.65 -11.62
N LEU A 84 3.78 16.69 -10.60
CA LEU A 84 2.84 17.79 -10.40
C LEU A 84 3.56 19.10 -10.08
N ARG A 85 4.59 19.08 -9.22
CA ARG A 85 5.43 20.24 -8.93
C ARG A 85 6.12 20.75 -10.19
N LEU A 86 6.69 19.87 -11.02
CA LEU A 86 7.34 20.27 -12.28
C LEU A 86 6.35 20.93 -13.25
N GLN A 87 5.15 20.38 -13.40
CA GLN A 87 4.11 20.95 -14.27
C GLN A 87 3.66 22.32 -13.77
N LEU A 88 3.49 22.49 -12.46
CA LEU A 88 3.17 23.79 -11.88
C LEU A 88 4.26 24.82 -12.13
N TYR A 89 5.52 24.47 -11.87
CA TYR A 89 6.64 25.38 -12.11
C TYR A 89 6.66 25.85 -13.57
N GLN A 90 6.43 24.95 -14.52
CA GLN A 90 6.34 25.30 -15.93
C GLN A 90 5.13 26.18 -16.26
N HIS A 91 3.98 25.92 -15.62
CA HIS A 91 2.77 26.71 -15.81
C HIS A 91 2.92 28.14 -15.26
N ILE A 92 3.47 28.26 -14.05
CA ILE A 92 3.75 29.53 -13.39
C ILE A 92 4.73 30.36 -14.23
N ASN A 93 5.82 29.76 -14.70
CA ASN A 93 6.79 30.46 -15.56
C ASN A 93 6.21 30.93 -16.92
N ARG A 94 5.07 30.38 -17.35
CA ARG A 94 4.39 30.78 -18.60
C ARG A 94 3.29 31.83 -18.40
N LEU A 95 2.95 32.19 -17.16
CA LEU A 95 1.95 33.22 -16.88
C LEU A 95 2.48 34.62 -17.24
N LYS A 96 1.60 35.49 -17.74
CA LYS A 96 1.92 36.88 -18.08
C LYS A 96 2.20 37.67 -16.80
N LEU A 97 3.14 38.63 -16.86
CA LEU A 97 3.49 39.54 -15.76
C LEU A 97 2.28 40.22 -15.11
N GLN A 98 1.28 40.60 -15.93
CA GLN A 98 0.04 41.23 -15.48
C GLN A 98 -0.81 40.36 -14.52
N PHE A 99 -0.62 39.04 -14.53
CA PHE A 99 -1.24 38.12 -13.58
C PHE A 99 -0.60 38.23 -12.19
N PHE A 100 0.72 38.45 -12.15
CA PHE A 100 1.50 38.61 -10.93
C PHE A 100 1.28 39.98 -10.26
N ASP A 101 0.84 40.99 -11.01
CA ASP A 101 0.48 42.31 -10.46
C ASP A 101 -0.87 42.31 -9.70
N ARG A 102 -1.74 41.33 -9.96
CA ARG A 102 -3.09 41.25 -9.37
C ARG A 102 -3.25 40.20 -8.28
N THR A 103 -2.28 39.29 -8.12
CA THR A 103 -2.35 38.19 -7.15
C THR A 103 -1.02 37.97 -6.43
N ALA A 104 -1.07 37.81 -5.11
CA ALA A 104 0.10 37.54 -4.29
C ALA A 104 0.67 36.15 -4.62
N ILE A 105 1.80 36.12 -5.32
CA ILE A 105 2.47 34.92 -5.85
C ILE A 105 2.72 33.87 -4.75
N GLY A 106 3.15 34.31 -3.56
CA GLY A 106 3.51 33.42 -2.45
C GLY A 106 2.35 32.55 -1.97
N THR A 107 1.14 33.11 -1.84
CA THR A 107 -0.04 32.39 -1.33
C THR A 107 -0.62 31.42 -2.36
N LEU A 108 -0.56 31.75 -3.65
CA LEU A 108 -1.00 30.84 -4.72
C LEU A 108 -0.07 29.62 -4.81
N VAL A 109 1.25 29.85 -4.87
CA VAL A 109 2.21 28.75 -5.00
C VAL A 109 2.16 27.81 -3.79
N THR A 110 2.11 28.36 -2.58
CA THR A 110 2.02 27.55 -1.34
C THR A 110 0.73 26.75 -1.26
N ARG A 111 -0.41 27.35 -1.63
CA ARG A 111 -1.71 26.65 -1.61
C ARG A 111 -1.76 25.51 -2.62
N VAL A 112 -1.32 25.73 -3.86
CA VAL A 112 -1.36 24.67 -4.87
C VAL A 112 -0.34 23.56 -4.58
N VAL A 113 0.82 23.88 -3.99
CA VAL A 113 1.76 22.84 -3.52
C VAL A 113 1.13 21.99 -2.41
N SER A 114 0.46 22.61 -1.44
CA SER A 114 -0.24 21.90 -0.36
C SER A 114 -1.41 21.05 -0.88
N ASP A 115 -2.18 21.57 -1.85
CA ASP A 115 -3.27 20.83 -2.50
C ASP A 115 -2.71 19.60 -3.26
N ILE A 116 -1.56 19.74 -3.93
CA ILE A 116 -0.89 18.64 -4.62
C ILE A 116 -0.37 17.57 -3.66
N GLU A 117 0.21 17.98 -2.53
CA GLU A 117 0.63 17.06 -1.47
C GLU A 117 -0.57 16.26 -0.96
N THR A 118 -1.69 16.95 -0.71
CA THR A 118 -2.95 16.31 -0.29
C THR A 118 -3.45 15.30 -1.32
N ILE A 119 -3.46 15.66 -2.62
CA ILE A 119 -3.85 14.73 -3.70
C ILE A 119 -2.94 13.51 -3.73
N ALA A 120 -1.63 13.70 -3.59
CA ALA A 120 -0.69 12.59 -3.63
C ALA A 120 -0.79 11.66 -2.42
N ASP A 121 -1.04 12.20 -1.22
CA ASP A 121 -1.29 11.40 -0.03
C ASP A 121 -2.53 10.52 -0.20
N ILE A 122 -3.58 11.04 -0.85
CA ILE A 122 -4.77 10.24 -1.20
C ILE A 122 -4.39 9.08 -2.13
N PHE A 123 -3.47 9.26 -3.08
CA PHE A 123 -3.05 8.18 -3.99
C PHE A 123 -2.13 7.16 -3.33
N SER A 124 -1.20 7.58 -2.45
CA SER A 124 -0.25 6.67 -1.79
C SER A 124 -0.84 5.94 -0.60
N ASN A 125 -1.53 6.67 0.28
CA ASN A 125 -1.98 6.17 1.57
C ASN A 125 -3.50 5.95 1.62
N GLY A 126 -4.27 6.63 0.78
CA GLY A 126 -5.73 6.47 0.74
C GLY A 126 -6.13 5.29 -0.14
N VAL A 127 -6.21 5.54 -1.46
CA VAL A 127 -6.88 4.65 -2.41
C VAL A 127 -6.22 3.27 -2.47
N LEU A 128 -4.89 3.19 -2.60
CA LEU A 128 -4.19 1.91 -2.72
C LEU A 128 -4.34 1.03 -1.47
N VAL A 129 -4.26 1.65 -0.28
CA VAL A 129 -4.40 0.94 1.00
C VAL A 129 -5.82 0.44 1.19
N ILE A 130 -6.83 1.28 0.94
CA ILE A 130 -8.24 0.90 1.06
C ILE A 130 -8.57 -0.28 0.13
N PHE A 131 -8.12 -0.23 -1.13
CA PHE A 131 -8.31 -1.35 -2.06
C PHE A 131 -7.66 -2.63 -1.55
N GLY A 132 -6.45 -2.54 -0.99
CA GLY A 132 -5.75 -3.68 -0.43
C GLY A 132 -6.43 -4.27 0.79
N ASP A 133 -6.97 -3.43 1.67
CA ASP A 133 -7.65 -3.89 2.88
C ASP A 133 -9.01 -4.50 2.57
N ILE A 134 -9.76 -3.96 1.60
CA ILE A 134 -10.97 -4.62 1.09
C ILE A 134 -10.64 -6.00 0.54
N LEU A 135 -9.55 -6.12 -0.24
CA LEU A 135 -9.15 -7.39 -0.83
C LEU A 135 -8.73 -8.41 0.25
N LYS A 136 -7.93 -8.00 1.24
CA LYS A 136 -7.61 -8.83 2.43
C LYS A 136 -8.87 -9.28 3.15
N LEU A 137 -9.79 -8.36 3.40
CA LEU A 137 -11.03 -8.63 4.14
C LEU A 137 -11.86 -9.69 3.40
N VAL A 138 -12.04 -9.54 2.08
CA VAL A 138 -12.74 -10.53 1.25
C VAL A 138 -12.05 -11.89 1.30
N THR A 139 -10.73 -11.95 1.15
CA THR A 139 -9.99 -13.22 1.19
C THR A 139 -10.09 -13.89 2.56
N VAL A 140 -9.96 -13.14 3.65
CA VAL A 140 -10.09 -13.69 5.01
C VAL A 140 -11.49 -14.23 5.25
N ILE A 141 -12.53 -13.49 4.88
CA ILE A 141 -13.92 -13.97 4.99
C ILE A 141 -14.15 -15.23 4.15
N ALA A 142 -13.64 -15.26 2.92
CA ALA A 142 -13.76 -16.43 2.06
C ALA A 142 -13.08 -17.67 2.66
N VAL A 143 -11.92 -17.51 3.29
CA VAL A 143 -11.21 -18.59 3.98
C VAL A 143 -11.97 -19.01 5.24
N MET A 144 -12.53 -18.08 6.02
CA MET A 144 -13.36 -18.42 7.18
C MET A 144 -14.56 -19.29 6.78
N PHE A 145 -15.28 -18.91 5.70
CA PHE A 145 -16.37 -19.72 5.16
C PHE A 145 -15.90 -21.06 4.59
N TYR A 146 -14.65 -21.21 4.16
CA TYR A 146 -14.14 -22.50 3.71
C TYR A 146 -13.77 -23.44 4.86
N VAL A 147 -13.29 -22.88 5.98
CA VAL A 147 -12.85 -23.66 7.15
C VAL A 147 -14.02 -24.09 8.04
N ASP A 148 -14.98 -23.20 8.30
CA ASP A 148 -16.08 -23.39 9.26
C ASP A 148 -17.48 -23.49 8.60
N TRP A 149 -17.57 -24.04 7.37
CA TRP A 149 -18.85 -24.38 6.73
C TRP A 149 -19.21 -25.87 6.84
#